data_AF-A0A1C5KP01-F1
#
_entry.id   AF-A0A1C5KP01-F1
#
_cell.length_a   1.000
_cell.length_b   1.000
_cell.length_c   1.000
_cell.angle_alpha   90.00
_cell.angle_beta   90.00
_cell.angle_gamma   90.00
#
_symmetry.space_group_name_H-M   'P 1'
#
loop_
_entity.id
_entity.type
_entity.pdbx_description
1 polymer ?
#
loop_
_entity_poly.entity_id
_entity_poly.type
_entity_poly.pdbx_seq_one_letter_code
_entity_poly.pdbx_strand_id
1 'polypeptide(L)'
;MRLLKYTVSGVRALEEPVTLEFGKNDCGIKAIYGPTGSGKSSIMESVDIFKNSILTPDYTCHKFTQAYLDNVINKKTREMTVSVEFEDSGSAYTYEMKIQQSHDGKFHEMQGNQCEKVAELAQKLITRTPGTSELDRLYEFIHVFKPDVKSIERGNAGLRMVYDSYKVDLVDESAGVRRLIQLYTV
;
A
#
# COMPACT_ATOMS: atom_id res chain seq x y z
N MET A 1 -5.16 -17.40 -7.64
CA MET A 1 -5.27 -16.69 -6.36
C MET A 1 -5.94 -15.33 -6.52
N ARG A 2 -6.98 -15.05 -5.74
CA ARG A 2 -7.78 -13.83 -5.76
C ARG A 2 -8.20 -13.44 -4.33
N LEU A 3 -7.95 -12.19 -3.93
CA LEU A 3 -8.47 -11.65 -2.67
C LEU A 3 -9.99 -11.51 -2.75
N LEU A 4 -10.70 -12.00 -1.74
CA LEU A 4 -12.16 -11.93 -1.60
C LEU A 4 -12.57 -10.91 -0.56
N LYS A 5 -11.96 -10.94 0.63
CA LYS A 5 -12.22 -9.99 1.71
C LYS A 5 -10.94 -9.59 2.43
N TYR A 6 -10.91 -8.34 2.89
CA TYR A 6 -9.89 -7.82 3.78
C TYR A 6 -10.58 -7.08 4.93
N THR A 7 -10.42 -7.58 6.14
CA THR A 7 -10.99 -7.01 7.35
C THR A 7 -9.86 -6.52 8.25
N VAL A 8 -9.97 -5.30 8.77
CA VAL A 8 -8.98 -4.71 9.67
C VAL A 8 -9.65 -3.98 10.82
N SER A 9 -9.08 -4.10 12.01
CA SER A 9 -9.36 -3.23 13.16
C SER A 9 -8.08 -2.86 13.90
N GLY A 10 -8.16 -1.87 14.77
CA GLY A 10 -7.08 -1.48 15.66
C GLY A 10 -5.98 -0.63 15.00
N VAL A 11 -6.28 0.03 13.88
CA VAL A 11 -5.33 0.90 13.16
C VAL A 11 -5.78 2.34 13.20
N ARG A 12 -4.99 3.21 13.84
CA ARG A 12 -5.33 4.61 14.11
C ARG A 12 -6.73 4.74 14.70
N ALA A 13 -7.66 5.40 14.00
CA ALA A 13 -9.03 5.62 14.47
C ALA A 13 -9.98 4.45 14.18
N LEU A 14 -9.53 3.38 13.50
CA LEU A 14 -10.35 2.21 13.16
C LEU A 14 -10.47 1.28 14.37
N GLU A 15 -11.23 1.67 15.38
CA GLU A 15 -11.47 0.84 16.58
C GLU A 15 -12.32 -0.39 16.23
N GLU A 16 -13.38 -0.18 15.46
CA GLU A 16 -14.27 -1.25 14.97
C GLU A 16 -13.74 -1.86 13.67
N PRO A 17 -14.03 -3.16 13.41
CA PRO A 17 -13.63 -3.82 12.16
C PRO A 17 -14.23 -3.15 10.91
N VAL A 18 -13.37 -2.82 9.96
CA VAL A 18 -13.74 -2.39 8.61
C VAL A 18 -13.46 -3.53 7.64
N THR A 19 -14.46 -3.92 6.86
CA THR A 19 -14.35 -4.99 5.86
C THR A 19 -14.42 -4.42 4.44
N LEU A 20 -13.44 -4.76 3.61
CA LEU A 20 -13.45 -4.53 2.17
C LEU A 20 -13.77 -5.83 1.44
N GLU A 21 -14.81 -5.82 0.61
CA GLU A 21 -15.19 -6.97 -0.20
C GLU A 21 -14.82 -6.78 -1.69
N PHE A 22 -14.03 -7.72 -2.21
CA PHE A 22 -13.43 -7.70 -3.55
C PHE A 22 -14.24 -8.52 -4.57
N GLY A 23 -15.58 -8.46 -4.45
CA GLY A 23 -16.54 -9.07 -5.38
C GLY A 23 -16.24 -8.73 -6.86
N LYS A 24 -16.72 -9.55 -7.79
CA LYS A 24 -16.44 -9.40 -9.22
C LYS A 24 -16.90 -8.02 -9.70
N ASN A 25 -16.01 -7.29 -10.33
CA ASN A 25 -16.30 -6.11 -11.13
C ASN A 25 -15.69 -6.30 -12.53
N ASP A 26 -16.25 -5.63 -13.52
CA ASP A 26 -15.88 -5.87 -14.92
C ASP A 26 -14.45 -5.41 -15.25
N CYS A 27 -13.92 -4.42 -14.51
CA CYS A 27 -12.62 -3.81 -14.79
C CYS A 27 -11.50 -4.15 -13.80
N GLY A 28 -11.77 -4.87 -12.71
CA GLY A 28 -10.75 -5.23 -11.70
C GLY A 28 -10.27 -4.08 -10.80
N ILE A 29 -10.76 -2.85 -10.99
CA ILE A 29 -10.32 -1.65 -10.24
C ILE A 29 -11.33 -1.29 -9.16
N LYS A 30 -10.86 -1.09 -7.92
CA LYS A 30 -11.65 -0.58 -6.80
C LYS A 30 -10.99 0.65 -6.21
N ALA A 31 -11.78 1.65 -5.86
CA ALA A 31 -11.31 2.90 -5.28
C ALA A 31 -11.78 3.03 -3.82
N ILE A 32 -10.88 3.46 -2.94
CA ILE A 32 -11.20 3.86 -1.56
C ILE A 32 -11.12 5.39 -1.53
N TYR A 33 -12.27 6.07 -1.38
CA TYR A 33 -12.37 7.53 -1.38
C TYR A 33 -13.16 8.02 -0.16
N GLY A 34 -13.00 9.30 0.19
CA GLY A 34 -13.62 9.90 1.36
C GLY A 34 -12.84 11.11 1.90
N PRO A 35 -13.38 11.85 2.90
CA PRO A 35 -12.74 13.03 3.47
C PRO A 35 -11.38 12.74 4.13
N THR A 36 -10.50 13.74 4.26
CA THR A 36 -9.25 13.60 5.01
C THR A 36 -9.52 13.14 6.45
N GLY A 37 -8.70 12.22 6.96
CA GLY A 37 -8.89 11.65 8.31
C GLY A 37 -9.90 10.50 8.40
N SER A 38 -10.60 10.14 7.31
CA SER A 38 -11.59 9.06 7.31
C SER A 38 -11.04 7.63 7.38
N GLY A 39 -9.74 7.45 7.63
CA GLY A 39 -9.12 6.12 7.77
C GLY A 39 -8.63 5.45 6.47
N LYS A 40 -8.69 6.10 5.30
CA LYS A 40 -8.21 5.52 4.02
C LYS A 40 -6.74 5.10 4.07
N SER A 41 -5.88 6.00 4.55
CA SER A 41 -4.45 5.71 4.72
C SER A 41 -4.22 4.64 5.79
N SER A 42 -5.08 4.57 6.82
CA SER A 42 -5.00 3.54 7.86
C SER A 42 -5.23 2.14 7.31
N ILE A 43 -6.19 1.99 6.38
CA ILE A 43 -6.41 0.72 5.67
C ILE A 43 -5.17 0.36 4.84
N MET A 44 -4.56 1.32 4.13
CA MET A 44 -3.36 1.02 3.35
C MET A 44 -2.15 0.67 4.23
N GLU A 45 -1.97 1.37 5.35
CA GLU A 45 -0.94 1.08 6.35
C GLU A 45 -1.12 -0.33 6.94
N SER A 46 -2.36 -0.77 7.18
CA SER A 46 -2.62 -2.11 7.69
C SER A 46 -2.26 -3.20 6.69
N VAL A 47 -2.48 -2.98 5.39
CA VAL A 47 -2.06 -3.90 4.33
C VAL A 47 -0.53 -3.96 4.27
N ASP A 48 0.15 -2.82 4.43
CA ASP A 48 1.62 -2.74 4.49
C ASP A 48 2.17 -3.55 5.68
N ILE A 49 1.61 -3.36 6.88
CA ILE A 49 2.00 -4.09 8.09
C ILE A 49 1.77 -5.59 7.89
N PHE A 50 0.58 -5.99 7.45
CA PHE A 50 0.21 -7.38 7.18
C PHE A 50 1.21 -8.07 6.24
N LYS A 51 1.48 -7.45 5.10
CA LYS A 51 2.44 -7.96 4.12
C LYS A 51 3.82 -8.14 4.72
N ASN A 52 4.33 -7.13 5.42
CA ASN A 52 5.68 -7.16 5.95
C ASN A 52 5.81 -8.14 7.13
N SER A 53 4.77 -8.32 7.95
CA SER A 53 4.74 -9.35 8.99
C SER A 53 4.93 -10.76 8.40
N ILE A 54 4.27 -11.03 7.27
CA ILE A 54 4.34 -12.35 6.61
C ILE A 54 5.67 -12.54 5.88
N LEU A 55 6.15 -11.51 5.16
CA LEU A 55 7.27 -11.65 4.24
C LEU A 55 8.63 -11.33 4.85
N THR A 56 8.67 -10.63 5.99
CA THR A 56 9.91 -10.18 6.62
C THR A 56 10.12 -10.94 7.92
N PRO A 57 11.11 -11.85 8.00
CA PRO A 57 11.47 -12.49 9.25
C PRO A 57 11.75 -11.45 10.34
N ASP A 58 11.28 -11.71 11.56
CA ASP A 58 11.50 -10.84 12.72
C ASP A 58 10.99 -9.40 12.53
N TYR A 59 10.00 -9.18 11.65
CA TYR A 59 9.45 -7.86 11.33
C TYR A 59 9.17 -7.02 12.58
N THR A 60 8.44 -7.58 13.54
CA THR A 60 8.08 -6.90 14.80
C THR A 60 9.29 -6.74 15.73
N CYS A 61 10.33 -7.56 15.64
CA CYS A 61 11.49 -7.46 16.54
C CYS A 61 12.37 -6.23 16.26
N HIS A 62 12.28 -5.64 15.05
CA HIS A 62 13.08 -4.48 14.68
C HIS A 62 12.67 -3.19 15.40
N LYS A 63 13.65 -2.44 15.90
CA LYS A 63 13.44 -1.17 16.64
C LYS A 63 12.65 -0.12 15.86
N PHE A 64 12.93 0.03 14.56
CA PHE A 64 12.20 0.97 13.71
C PHE A 64 10.74 0.55 13.50
N THR A 65 10.51 -0.76 13.34
CA THR A 65 9.15 -1.31 13.26
C THR A 65 8.39 -1.09 14.55
N GLN A 66 9.00 -1.33 15.72
CA GLN A 66 8.36 -1.06 17.02
C GLN A 66 7.91 0.39 17.16
N ALA A 67 8.77 1.35 16.81
CA ALA A 67 8.42 2.77 16.84
C ALA A 67 7.30 3.10 15.83
N TYR A 68 7.33 2.48 14.65
CA TYR A 68 6.28 2.65 13.64
C TYR A 68 4.94 2.08 14.11
N LEU A 69 4.92 0.85 14.64
CA LEU A 69 3.74 0.18 15.17
C LEU A 69 3.13 0.94 16.35
N ASP A 70 3.94 1.49 17.25
CA ASP A 70 3.42 2.35 18.33
C ASP A 70 2.65 3.55 17.76
N ASN A 71 3.11 4.15 16.66
CA ASN A 71 2.44 5.30 16.04
C ASN A 71 1.16 4.93 15.26
N VAL A 72 1.09 3.71 14.73
CA VAL A 72 0.01 3.29 13.82
C VAL A 72 -1.07 2.49 14.54
N ILE A 73 -0.71 1.59 15.45
CA ILE A 73 -1.67 0.79 16.21
C ILE A 73 -2.46 1.70 17.15
N ASN A 74 -3.77 1.46 17.23
CA ASN A 74 -4.68 2.26 18.03
C ASN A 74 -4.22 2.30 19.50
N LYS A 75 -4.12 3.53 20.04
CA LYS A 75 -3.57 3.78 21.38
C LYS A 75 -4.47 3.30 22.52
N LYS A 76 -5.77 3.10 22.26
CA LYS A 76 -6.74 2.57 23.22
C LYS A 76 -6.71 1.04 23.24
N THR A 77 -6.81 0.40 22.08
CA THR A 77 -6.86 -1.07 21.98
C THR A 77 -5.49 -1.71 22.18
N ARG A 78 -4.41 -1.00 21.82
CA ARG A 78 -3.02 -1.53 21.82
C ARG A 78 -2.87 -2.82 21.02
N GLU A 79 -3.75 -2.98 20.04
CA GLU A 79 -3.92 -4.20 19.27
C GLU A 79 -4.42 -3.86 17.88
N MET A 80 -3.89 -4.55 16.88
CA MET A 80 -4.37 -4.59 15.50
C MET A 80 -4.77 -6.03 15.15
N THR A 81 -5.88 -6.18 14.44
CA THR A 81 -6.27 -7.46 13.82
C THR A 81 -6.46 -7.29 12.32
N VAL A 82 -6.03 -8.28 11.55
CA VAL A 82 -6.24 -8.37 10.11
C VAL A 82 -6.74 -9.77 9.78
N SER A 83 -7.85 -9.85 9.06
CA SER A 83 -8.37 -11.10 8.51
C SER A 83 -8.49 -10.98 6.99
N VAL A 84 -7.98 -11.98 6.28
CA VAL A 84 -8.03 -12.04 4.81
C VAL A 84 -8.73 -13.32 4.37
N GLU A 85 -9.66 -13.17 3.44
CA GLU A 85 -10.27 -14.30 2.73
C GLU A 85 -9.83 -14.23 1.27
N PHE A 86 -9.38 -15.35 0.71
CA PHE A 86 -8.93 -15.43 -0.67
C PHE A 86 -9.23 -16.80 -1.28
N GLU A 87 -9.37 -16.83 -2.61
CA GLU A 87 -9.59 -18.05 -3.37
C GLU A 87 -8.34 -18.41 -4.17
N ASP A 88 -7.94 -19.67 -4.17
CA ASP A 88 -6.93 -20.18 -5.08
C ASP A 88 -7.30 -21.58 -5.58
N SER A 89 -7.24 -21.76 -6.91
CA SER A 89 -7.57 -23.03 -7.58
C SER A 89 -8.95 -23.60 -7.21
N GLY A 90 -9.94 -22.73 -6.94
CA GLY A 90 -11.32 -23.10 -6.57
C GLY A 90 -11.53 -23.37 -5.07
N SER A 91 -10.48 -23.28 -4.25
CA SER A 91 -10.56 -23.42 -2.79
C SER A 91 -10.50 -22.05 -2.11
N ALA A 92 -11.37 -21.84 -1.12
CA ALA A 92 -11.34 -20.65 -0.27
C ALA A 92 -10.40 -20.87 0.94
N TYR A 93 -9.65 -19.82 1.28
CA TYR A 93 -8.70 -19.77 2.38
C TYR A 93 -8.99 -18.55 3.24
N THR A 94 -8.82 -18.70 4.55
CA THR A 94 -8.93 -17.62 5.53
C THR A 94 -7.66 -17.60 6.36
N TYR A 95 -7.11 -16.42 6.57
CA TYR A 95 -5.97 -16.20 7.44
C TYR A 95 -6.22 -14.99 8.33
N GLU A 96 -5.89 -15.13 9.61
CA GLU A 96 -6.03 -14.07 10.61
C GLU A 96 -4.68 -13.82 11.28
N MET A 97 -4.37 -12.54 11.45
CA MET A 97 -3.15 -12.06 12.10
C MET A 97 -3.53 -11.05 13.16
N LYS A 98 -2.88 -11.14 14.32
CA LYS A 98 -3.03 -10.17 15.39
C LYS A 98 -1.67 -9.66 15.81
N ILE A 99 -1.54 -8.35 16.01
CA ILE A 99 -0.35 -7.73 16.59
C ILE A 99 -0.79 -6.99 17.84
N GLN A 100 -0.20 -7.32 18.99
CA GLN A 100 -0.59 -6.76 20.28
C GLN A 100 0.62 -6.27 21.07
N GLN A 101 0.45 -5.18 21.83
CA GLN A 101 1.45 -4.71 22.77
C GLN A 101 1.48 -5.57 24.04
N SER A 102 2.65 -6.10 24.36
CA SER A 102 2.97 -6.77 25.62
C SER A 102 3.13 -5.78 26.77
N HIS A 103 3.17 -6.30 28.01
CA HIS A 103 3.40 -5.51 29.22
C HIS A 103 4.74 -4.75 29.24
N ASP A 104 5.74 -5.20 28.49
CA ASP A 104 7.04 -4.52 28.33
C ASP A 104 6.99 -3.36 27.33
N GLY A 105 5.81 -3.08 26.76
CA GLY A 105 5.58 -2.03 25.78
C GLY A 105 5.95 -2.41 24.36
N LYS A 106 6.37 -3.66 24.08
CA LYS A 106 6.71 -4.11 22.73
C LYS A 106 5.53 -4.78 22.04
N PHE A 107 5.45 -4.59 20.73
CA PHE A 107 4.47 -5.27 19.89
C PHE A 107 4.95 -6.65 19.46
N HIS A 108 4.07 -7.63 19.57
CA HIS A 108 4.34 -9.00 19.13
C HIS A 108 3.24 -9.46 18.19
N GLU A 109 3.64 -10.14 17.13
CA GLU A 109 2.71 -10.88 16.29
C GLU A 109 2.24 -12.14 17.04
N MET A 110 0.92 -12.29 17.11
CA MET A 110 0.22 -13.49 17.55
C MET A 110 -0.35 -14.13 16.28
N GLN A 111 0.26 -15.23 15.84
CA GLN A 111 -0.15 -15.89 14.61
C GLN A 111 -1.51 -16.57 14.76
N GLY A 112 -2.43 -16.28 13.84
CA GLY A 112 -3.54 -17.15 13.48
C GLY A 112 -3.09 -18.20 12.44
N ASN A 113 -3.92 -19.23 12.24
CA ASN A 113 -3.61 -20.49 11.55
C ASN A 113 -2.55 -20.45 10.42
N GLN A 114 -1.66 -21.44 10.41
CA GLN A 114 -0.71 -21.62 9.30
C GLN A 114 -1.45 -21.89 7.99
N CYS A 115 -1.38 -20.92 7.06
CA CYS A 115 -1.82 -21.08 5.70
C CYS A 115 -0.62 -20.86 4.78
N GLU A 116 -0.03 -21.93 4.24
CA GLU A 116 1.16 -21.85 3.37
C GLU A 116 0.96 -20.87 2.18
N LYS A 117 -0.27 -20.75 1.68
CA LYS A 117 -0.63 -19.84 0.59
C LYS A 117 -0.71 -18.36 0.96
N VAL A 118 -0.67 -18.02 2.25
CA VAL A 118 -0.76 -16.61 2.67
C VAL A 118 0.48 -15.82 2.27
N ALA A 119 1.65 -16.46 2.23
CA ALA A 119 2.88 -15.85 1.75
C ALA A 119 2.79 -15.49 0.26
N GLU A 120 2.24 -16.38 -0.56
CA GLU A 120 1.98 -16.11 -1.98
C GLU A 120 0.97 -14.96 -2.19
N LEU A 121 -0.06 -14.88 -1.35
CA LEU A 121 -1.00 -13.76 -1.36
C LEU A 121 -0.29 -12.46 -1.00
N ALA A 122 0.47 -12.45 0.10
CA ALA A 122 1.18 -11.27 0.59
C ALA A 122 2.16 -10.74 -0.47
N GLN A 123 2.87 -11.62 -1.19
CA GLN A 123 3.74 -11.21 -2.31
C GLN A 123 2.99 -10.49 -3.43
N LYS A 124 1.69 -10.79 -3.63
CA LYS A 124 0.83 -10.13 -4.63
C LYS A 124 0.21 -8.82 -4.13
N LEU A 125 0.24 -8.55 -2.82
CA LEU A 125 -0.25 -7.29 -2.27
C LEU A 125 0.80 -6.18 -2.47
N ILE A 126 0.69 -5.44 -3.57
CA ILE A 126 1.55 -4.29 -3.85
C ILE A 126 0.94 -3.04 -3.22
N THR A 127 1.50 -2.61 -2.09
CA THR A 127 1.11 -1.41 -1.34
C THR A 127 1.96 -0.19 -1.68
N ARG A 128 3.19 -0.44 -2.13
CA ARG A 128 4.16 0.51 -2.70
C ARG A 128 5.02 -0.26 -3.69
N THR A 129 5.37 0.34 -4.83
CA THR A 129 6.45 -0.18 -5.67
C THR A 129 7.77 0.02 -4.90
N PRO A 130 8.46 -1.04 -4.41
CA PRO A 130 9.70 -0.88 -3.68
C PRO A 130 10.81 -0.42 -4.64
N GLY A 131 11.60 0.57 -4.25
CA GLY A 131 12.79 0.99 -5.00
C GLY A 131 12.55 1.98 -6.15
N THR A 132 11.31 2.32 -6.50
CA THR A 132 11.03 3.40 -7.46
C THR A 132 11.17 4.75 -6.78
N SER A 133 12.07 5.58 -7.31
CA SER A 133 12.18 6.97 -6.89
C SER A 133 10.85 7.71 -7.13
N GLU A 134 10.70 8.89 -6.51
CA GLU A 134 9.54 9.75 -6.78
C GLU A 134 9.39 10.05 -8.29
N LEU A 135 10.52 10.16 -9.01
CA LEU A 135 10.54 10.36 -10.45
C LEU A 135 10.06 9.14 -11.23
N ASP A 136 10.39 7.93 -10.79
CA ASP A 136 9.94 6.70 -11.45
C ASP A 136 8.43 6.52 -11.31
N ARG A 137 7.86 6.87 -10.14
CA ARG A 137 6.41 6.85 -9.95
C ARG A 137 5.71 7.93 -10.78
N LEU A 138 6.29 9.13 -10.84
CA LEU A 138 5.78 10.18 -11.71
C LEU A 138 5.86 9.78 -13.18
N TYR A 139 6.94 9.10 -13.58
CA TYR A 139 7.11 8.55 -14.92
C TYR A 139 6.01 7.53 -15.22
N GLU A 140 5.80 6.53 -14.36
CA GLU A 140 4.75 5.53 -14.53
C GLU A 140 3.37 6.18 -14.71
N PHE A 141 3.07 7.19 -13.89
CA PHE A 141 1.82 7.96 -14.00
C PHE A 141 1.70 8.69 -15.34
N ILE A 142 2.73 9.45 -15.74
CA ILE A 142 2.71 10.23 -16.99
C ILE A 142 2.69 9.31 -18.22
N HIS A 143 3.41 8.20 -18.18
CA HIS A 143 3.54 7.26 -19.29
C HIS A 143 2.20 6.61 -19.69
N VAL A 144 1.25 6.49 -18.75
CA VAL A 144 -0.15 6.08 -19.06
C VAL A 144 -0.80 7.03 -20.07
N PHE A 145 -0.56 8.33 -19.93
CA PHE A 145 -1.15 9.36 -20.79
C PHE A 145 -0.26 9.76 -21.96
N LYS A 146 1.05 9.54 -21.82
CA LYS A 146 2.08 10.00 -22.75
C LYS A 146 3.15 8.92 -22.95
N PRO A 147 2.84 7.84 -23.69
CA PRO A 147 3.69 6.63 -23.81
C PRO A 147 4.99 6.86 -24.59
N ASP A 148 5.11 8.00 -25.26
CA ASP A 148 6.33 8.45 -25.94
C ASP A 148 7.42 8.94 -24.97
N VAL A 149 7.07 9.32 -23.74
CA VAL A 149 8.06 9.63 -22.68
C VAL A 149 8.75 8.34 -22.26
N LYS A 150 10.09 8.34 -22.20
CA LYS A 150 10.93 7.18 -21.82
C LYS A 150 11.44 7.25 -20.38
N SER A 151 11.62 8.45 -19.84
CA SER A 151 11.97 8.68 -18.44
C SER A 151 11.71 10.13 -18.04
N ILE A 152 11.76 10.40 -16.73
CA ILE A 152 11.70 11.74 -16.17
C ILE A 152 12.96 11.96 -15.33
N GLU A 153 13.65 13.06 -15.57
CA GLU A 153 14.88 13.44 -14.89
C GLU A 153 14.74 14.81 -14.21
N ARG A 154 15.69 15.18 -13.34
CA ARG A 154 15.80 16.57 -12.86
C ARG A 154 16.66 17.37 -13.83
N GLY A 155 16.05 18.39 -14.45
CA GLY A 155 16.72 19.41 -15.26
C GLY A 155 17.09 20.65 -14.45
N ASN A 156 17.65 21.65 -15.14
CA ASN A 156 18.08 22.91 -14.50
C ASN A 156 16.91 23.73 -13.93
N ALA A 157 15.71 23.59 -14.50
CA ALA A 157 14.50 24.32 -14.13
C ALA A 157 13.42 23.46 -13.44
N GLY A 158 13.78 22.27 -12.94
CA GLY A 158 12.86 21.34 -12.29
C GLY A 158 12.82 19.98 -12.98
N LEU A 159 11.65 19.57 -13.45
CA LEU A 159 11.47 18.28 -14.14
C LEU A 159 11.79 18.40 -15.62
N ARG A 160 12.39 17.36 -16.20
CA ARG A 160 12.71 17.25 -17.62
C ARG A 160 12.22 15.91 -18.16
N MET A 161 11.43 15.96 -19.22
CA MET A 161 10.91 14.79 -19.93
C MET A 161 11.93 14.30 -20.96
N VAL A 162 12.18 13.00 -20.98
CA VAL A 162 13.11 12.36 -21.92
C VAL A 162 12.31 11.57 -22.94
N TYR A 163 12.52 11.87 -24.22
CA TYR A 163 11.99 11.14 -25.36
C TYR A 163 13.13 10.42 -26.09
N ASP A 164 12.81 9.68 -27.15
CA ASP A 164 13.79 8.91 -27.90
C ASP A 164 14.94 9.76 -28.49
N SER A 165 14.62 10.95 -29.03
CA SER A 165 15.60 11.79 -29.74
C SER A 165 15.84 13.17 -29.11
N TYR A 166 15.09 13.55 -28.08
CA TYR A 166 15.17 14.87 -27.47
C TYR A 166 14.75 14.86 -26.00
N LYS A 167 15.08 15.95 -25.30
CA LYS A 167 14.66 16.21 -23.91
C LYS A 167 13.98 17.58 -23.84
N VAL A 168 12.92 17.71 -23.04
CA VAL A 168 12.17 18.95 -22.88
C VAL A 168 12.00 19.26 -21.40
N ASP A 169 12.34 20.48 -20.98
CA ASP A 169 12.05 20.94 -19.62
C ASP A 169 10.54 21.11 -19.43
N LEU A 170 10.03 20.80 -18.25
CA LEU A 170 8.59 20.82 -17.97
C LEU A 170 7.94 22.16 -18.29
N VAL A 171 8.69 23.26 -18.16
CA VAL A 171 8.19 24.60 -18.50
C VAL A 171 7.85 24.75 -19.98
N ASP A 172 8.51 24.00 -20.85
CA ASP A 172 8.32 24.01 -22.30
C ASP A 172 7.44 22.85 -22.79
N GLU A 173 7.01 21.97 -21.88
CA GLU A 173 6.08 20.89 -22.17
C GLU A 173 4.65 21.37 -22.41
N SER A 174 3.86 20.50 -23.05
CA SER A 174 2.46 20.79 -23.33
C SER A 174 1.67 21.12 -22.06
N ALA A 175 0.70 22.02 -22.17
CA ALA A 175 -0.14 22.41 -21.04
C ALA A 175 -0.89 21.21 -20.41
N GLY A 176 -1.19 20.17 -21.20
CA GLY A 176 -1.77 18.93 -20.71
C GLY A 176 -0.84 18.17 -19.77
N VAL A 177 0.41 17.95 -20.17
CA VAL A 177 1.43 17.28 -19.33
C VAL A 177 1.69 18.07 -18.06
N ARG A 178 1.83 19.41 -18.15
CA ARG A 178 2.01 20.26 -16.97
C ARG A 178 0.85 20.12 -15.97
N ARG A 179 -0.40 20.04 -16.45
CA ARG A 179 -1.58 19.82 -15.60
C ARG A 179 -1.61 18.43 -14.98
N LEU A 180 -1.22 17.38 -15.72
CA LEU A 180 -1.12 16.03 -15.17
C LEU A 180 -0.13 15.97 -14.02
N ILE A 181 1.03 16.63 -14.15
CA ILE A 181 2.01 16.70 -13.07
C ILE A 181 1.45 17.48 -11.88
N GLN A 182 0.79 18.62 -12.12
CA GLN A 182 0.13 19.37 -11.05
C GLN A 182 -0.86 18.49 -10.28
N LEU A 183 -1.70 17.71 -10.97
CA LEU A 183 -2.65 16.78 -10.35
C LEU A 183 -1.97 15.69 -9.52
N TYR A 184 -0.80 15.23 -9.93
CA TYR A 184 -0.03 14.22 -9.21
C TYR A 184 0.65 14.78 -7.95
N THR A 185 1.05 16.05 -7.96
CA THR A 185 1.83 16.69 -6.88
C THR A 185 0.97 17.35 -5.79
N VAL A 186 -0.36 17.26 -5.85
CA VAL A 186 -1.31 17.84 -4.86
C VAL A 186 -1.60 16.86 -3.73
#